data_AF-A0A355PL22-F1
#
_entry.id   AF-A0A355PL22-F1
#
_cell.length_a   1.000
_cell.length_b   1.000
_cell.length_c   1.000
_cell.angle_alpha   90.00
_cell.angle_beta   90.00
_cell.angle_gamma   90.00
#
_symmetry.space_group_name_H-M   'P 1'
#
loop_
_entity.id
_entity.type
_entity.pdbx_description
1 polymer ?
#
loop_
_entity_poly.entity_id
_entity_poly.type
_entity_poly.pdbx_seq_one_letter_code
_entity_poly.pdbx_strand_id
1 'polypeptide(L)'
;INANRNSDAYALFADRVIEDAEGGFKGPLMGIYSGLRAAQTPWLLVAPCDSPALPHDLVARMVAGITQAGVEHDIAVAFDGERLHPVVALLRTSLADDLAATLAEGERKIDRWYARHAWCRVDMSDCPEAFANLNTEEEKARLELALTTPSQETP
;
A
#
# COMPACT_ATOMS: atom_id res chain seq x y z
N ILE A 1 -0.76 6.12 10.19
CA ILE A 1 0.61 6.09 9.62
C ILE A 1 1.43 5.04 10.35
N ASN A 2 2.15 4.17 9.64
CA ASN A 2 3.14 3.26 10.25
C ASN A 2 4.53 3.89 10.11
N ALA A 3 5.21 4.11 11.24
CA ALA A 3 6.52 4.75 11.29
C ALA A 3 7.31 4.29 12.51
N ASN A 4 8.58 3.91 12.30
CA ASN A 4 9.48 3.45 13.37
C ASN A 4 10.30 4.58 14.00
N ARG A 5 10.12 5.82 13.54
CA ARG A 5 10.83 7.03 13.98
C ARG A 5 9.93 8.25 13.80
N ASN A 6 10.27 9.34 14.48
CA ASN A 6 9.61 10.64 14.34
C ASN A 6 8.09 10.59 14.63
N SER A 7 7.68 9.80 15.62
CA SER A 7 6.27 9.62 16.01
C SER A 7 5.54 10.95 16.21
N ASP A 8 6.17 11.89 16.92
CA ASP A 8 5.59 13.19 17.26
C ASP A 8 5.32 14.05 16.02
N ALA A 9 6.22 13.98 15.02
CA ALA A 9 6.03 14.69 13.77
C ALA A 9 4.88 14.07 12.95
N TYR A 10 4.79 12.74 12.90
CA TYR A 10 3.73 12.05 12.16
C TYR A 10 2.36 12.13 12.84
N ALA A 11 2.31 12.33 14.15
CA ALA A 11 1.06 12.48 14.90
C ALA A 11 0.26 13.72 14.47
N LEU A 12 0.89 14.69 13.83
CA LEU A 12 0.23 15.87 13.25
C LEU A 12 -0.59 15.53 11.98
N PHE A 13 -0.32 14.38 11.34
CA PHE A 13 -0.89 14.02 10.04
C PHE A 13 -1.82 12.80 10.08
N ALA A 14 -1.97 12.16 11.24
CA ALA A 14 -2.83 10.99 11.39
C ALA A 14 -3.35 10.82 12.81
N ASP A 15 -4.58 10.32 12.94
CA ASP A 15 -5.18 9.98 14.23
C ASP A 15 -4.37 8.94 15.02
N ARG A 16 -3.64 8.09 14.29
CA ARG A 16 -2.83 7.00 14.85
C ARG A 16 -1.49 6.89 14.12
N VAL A 17 -0.42 6.93 14.90
CA VAL A 17 0.92 6.51 14.49
C VAL A 17 1.23 5.17 15.16
N ILE A 18 1.64 4.18 14.38
CA ILE A 18 1.97 2.85 14.88
C ILE A 18 3.41 2.50 14.51
N GLU A 19 4.13 1.88 15.44
CA GLU A 19 5.44 1.29 15.18
C GLU A 19 5.28 -0.14 14.67
N ASP A 20 6.35 -0.68 14.11
CA ASP A 20 6.42 -2.10 13.78
C ASP A 20 6.30 -2.96 15.04
N ALA A 21 5.53 -4.05 14.95
CA ALA A 21 5.27 -4.95 16.06
C ALA A 21 6.54 -5.62 16.62
N GLU A 22 7.58 -5.72 15.80
CA GLU A 22 8.90 -6.17 16.22
C GLU A 22 9.96 -5.15 15.80
N GLY A 23 10.87 -4.80 16.72
CA GLY A 23 11.98 -3.91 16.43
C GLY A 23 12.95 -4.47 15.39
N GLY A 24 13.67 -3.55 14.74
CA GLY A 24 14.59 -3.85 13.63
C GLY A 24 13.87 -3.80 12.29
N PHE A 25 14.54 -3.25 11.27
CA PHE A 25 13.93 -3.10 9.95
C PHE A 25 13.77 -4.47 9.28
N LYS A 26 12.57 -5.06 9.40
CA LYS A 26 12.25 -6.41 8.90
C LYS A 26 11.56 -6.41 7.53
N GLY A 27 11.69 -5.30 6.80
CA GLY A 27 11.14 -5.13 5.46
C GLY A 27 9.62 -4.90 5.45
N PRO A 28 9.01 -4.77 4.26
CA PRO A 28 7.63 -4.31 4.10
C PRO A 28 6.58 -5.19 4.79
N LEU A 29 6.82 -6.51 4.89
CA LEU A 29 5.90 -7.43 5.54
C LEU A 29 5.67 -7.11 7.03
N MET A 30 6.66 -6.55 7.73
CA MET A 30 6.49 -6.17 9.15
C MET A 30 5.56 -4.96 9.30
N GLY A 31 5.69 -3.97 8.41
CA GLY A 31 4.78 -2.81 8.37
C GLY A 31 3.35 -3.24 8.01
N ILE A 32 3.20 -4.14 7.03
CA ILE A 32 1.91 -4.74 6.66
C ILE A 32 1.30 -5.47 7.86
N TYR A 33 2.08 -6.33 8.52
CA TYR A 33 1.62 -7.05 9.71
C TYR A 33 1.14 -6.10 10.81
N SER A 34 1.93 -5.07 11.11
CA SER A 34 1.60 -4.06 12.12
C SER A 34 0.32 -3.31 11.75
N GLY A 35 0.16 -2.97 10.47
CA GLY A 35 -1.07 -2.40 9.93
C GLY A 35 -2.28 -3.34 10.07
N LEU A 36 -2.13 -4.63 9.75
CA LEU A 36 -3.22 -5.61 9.84
C LEU A 36 -3.68 -5.80 11.29
N ARG A 37 -2.74 -5.82 12.25
CA ARG A 37 -3.06 -5.90 13.69
C ARG A 37 -3.71 -4.63 14.22
N ALA A 38 -3.41 -3.47 13.63
CA ALA A 38 -3.95 -2.19 14.04
C ALA A 38 -5.30 -1.84 13.39
N ALA A 39 -5.63 -2.46 12.26
CA ALA A 39 -6.85 -2.23 11.51
C ALA A 39 -8.09 -2.59 12.34
N GLN A 40 -9.13 -1.76 12.22
CA GLN A 40 -10.41 -1.93 12.91
C GLN A 40 -11.53 -2.36 11.95
N THR A 41 -11.19 -2.51 10.68
CA THR A 41 -12.07 -2.90 9.58
C THR A 41 -11.64 -4.24 9.02
N PRO A 42 -12.50 -5.00 8.32
CA PRO A 42 -12.12 -6.28 7.74
C PRO A 42 -10.99 -6.19 6.69
N TRP A 43 -10.75 -5.00 6.14
CA TRP A 43 -9.76 -4.75 5.10
C TRP A 43 -8.76 -3.68 5.53
N LEU A 44 -7.51 -3.82 5.05
CA LEU A 44 -6.43 -2.84 5.16
C LEU A 44 -5.94 -2.47 3.76
N LEU A 45 -5.91 -1.19 3.43
CA LEU A 45 -5.15 -0.68 2.30
C LEU A 45 -3.74 -0.27 2.77
N VAL A 46 -2.73 -0.71 2.05
CA VAL A 46 -1.33 -0.32 2.23
C VAL A 46 -0.90 0.48 1.01
N ALA A 47 -0.22 1.59 1.26
CA ALA A 47 0.41 2.43 0.25
C ALA A 47 1.70 3.01 0.84
N PRO A 48 2.77 3.14 0.05
CA PRO A 48 4.02 3.71 0.54
C PRO A 48 3.93 5.24 0.53
N CYS A 49 4.68 5.89 1.43
CA CYS A 49 4.62 7.35 1.58
C CYS A 49 5.39 8.12 0.49
N ASP A 50 6.17 7.43 -0.34
CA ASP A 50 6.93 7.98 -1.47
C ASP A 50 6.16 7.94 -2.80
N SER A 51 4.92 7.46 -2.82
CA SER A 51 4.00 7.52 -3.97
C SER A 51 2.80 8.44 -3.68
N PRO A 52 2.99 9.77 -3.62
CA PRO A 52 1.93 10.72 -3.26
C PRO A 52 0.88 10.95 -4.36
N ALA A 53 1.14 10.52 -5.59
CA ALA A 53 0.28 10.75 -6.76
C ALA A 53 -0.73 9.63 -7.01
N LEU A 54 -0.89 8.69 -6.07
CA LEU A 54 -1.83 7.57 -6.19
C LEU A 54 -3.26 8.08 -6.48
N PRO A 55 -4.01 7.37 -7.34
CA PRO A 55 -5.29 7.87 -7.83
C PRO A 55 -6.34 7.92 -6.71
N HIS A 56 -7.22 8.94 -6.76
CA HIS A 56 -8.25 9.14 -5.74
C HIS A 56 -9.28 8.00 -5.65
N ASP A 57 -9.48 7.25 -6.74
CA ASP A 57 -10.36 6.10 -6.83
C ASP A 57 -9.64 4.76 -6.56
N LEU A 58 -8.38 4.78 -6.10
CA LEU A 58 -7.56 3.60 -5.79
C LEU A 58 -8.34 2.57 -4.96
N VAL A 59 -8.95 3.00 -3.87
CA VAL A 59 -9.69 2.10 -2.96
C VAL A 59 -10.89 1.47 -3.66
N ALA A 60 -11.65 2.25 -4.43
CA ALA A 60 -12.82 1.76 -5.14
C ALA A 60 -12.43 0.71 -6.18
N ARG A 61 -11.34 0.95 -6.93
CA ARG A 61 -10.80 -0.01 -7.91
C ARG A 61 -10.29 -1.29 -7.24
N MET A 62 -9.61 -1.17 -6.09
CA MET A 62 -9.15 -2.34 -5.32
C MET A 62 -10.31 -3.19 -4.82
N VAL A 63 -11.36 -2.54 -4.29
CA VAL A 63 -12.58 -3.22 -3.83
C VAL A 63 -13.31 -3.88 -5.01
N ALA A 64 -13.39 -3.22 -6.16
CA ALA A 64 -13.94 -3.83 -7.37
C ALA A 64 -13.14 -5.08 -7.76
N GLY A 65 -11.82 -5.02 -7.72
CA GLY A 65 -10.94 -6.16 -8.05
C GLY A 65 -11.17 -7.40 -7.18
N ILE A 66 -11.37 -7.25 -5.87
CA ILE A 66 -11.63 -8.39 -4.97
C ILE A 66 -13.04 -8.99 -5.10
N THR A 67 -13.97 -8.27 -5.72
CA THR A 67 -15.38 -8.71 -5.90
C THR A 67 -15.67 -9.25 -7.30
N GLN A 68 -14.77 -9.06 -8.25
CA GLN A 68 -14.95 -9.50 -9.63
C GLN A 68 -14.89 -11.04 -9.75
N ALA A 69 -15.64 -11.56 -10.72
CA ALA A 69 -15.64 -12.96 -11.17
C ALA A 69 -16.16 -14.04 -10.19
N GLY A 70 -16.81 -13.66 -9.08
CA GLY A 70 -17.42 -14.64 -8.16
C GLY A 70 -16.41 -15.48 -7.38
N VAL A 71 -15.12 -15.11 -7.44
CA VAL A 71 -14.05 -15.63 -6.62
C VAL A 71 -13.69 -14.55 -5.62
N GLU A 72 -13.79 -14.86 -4.33
CA GLU A 72 -13.41 -13.94 -3.27
C GLU A 72 -11.88 -13.97 -3.14
N HIS A 73 -11.22 -12.87 -3.49
CA HIS A 73 -9.78 -12.70 -3.29
C HIS A 73 -9.52 -12.08 -1.91
N ASP A 74 -8.45 -12.51 -1.24
CA ASP A 74 -8.01 -11.94 0.04
C ASP A 74 -7.02 -10.78 -0.12
N ILE A 75 -6.41 -10.67 -1.30
CA ILE A 75 -5.41 -9.65 -1.62
C ILE A 75 -5.67 -9.09 -3.02
N ALA A 76 -5.70 -7.77 -3.15
CA ALA A 76 -5.66 -7.08 -4.43
C ALA A 76 -4.37 -6.24 -4.52
N VAL A 77 -3.66 -6.33 -5.64
CA VAL A 77 -2.37 -5.67 -5.87
C VAL A 77 -2.42 -4.78 -7.10
N ALA A 78 -1.97 -3.53 -7.00
CA ALA A 78 -1.94 -2.62 -8.14
C ALA A 78 -0.95 -3.10 -9.21
N PHE A 79 -1.34 -2.92 -10.47
CA PHE A 79 -0.53 -3.18 -11.65
C PHE A 79 -0.56 -1.96 -12.56
N ASP A 80 0.58 -1.35 -12.82
CA ASP A 80 0.69 -0.10 -13.62
C ASP A 80 0.70 -0.33 -15.14
N GLY A 81 0.43 -1.55 -15.60
CA GLY A 81 0.59 -1.93 -17.02
C GLY A 81 1.94 -2.57 -17.34
N GLU A 82 2.97 -2.35 -16.52
CA GLU A 82 4.30 -2.91 -16.71
C GLU A 82 4.70 -3.87 -15.56
N ARG A 83 4.41 -3.49 -14.31
CA ARG A 83 4.83 -4.22 -13.11
C ARG A 83 3.78 -4.16 -12.00
N LEU A 84 3.86 -5.14 -11.10
CA LEU A 84 3.08 -5.17 -9.86
C LEU A 84 3.71 -4.24 -8.81
N HIS A 85 2.86 -3.59 -8.03
CA HIS A 85 3.21 -2.75 -6.90
C HIS A 85 2.78 -3.44 -5.60
N PRO A 86 3.57 -4.38 -5.06
CA PRO A 86 3.12 -5.23 -3.95
C PRO A 86 2.88 -4.46 -2.64
N VAL A 87 3.42 -3.26 -2.51
CA VAL A 87 3.19 -2.35 -1.37
C VAL A 87 2.07 -1.33 -1.61
N VAL A 88 1.39 -1.41 -2.76
CA VAL A 88 0.11 -0.74 -3.04
C VAL A 88 -0.95 -1.82 -3.18
N ALA A 89 -1.51 -2.22 -2.04
CA ALA A 89 -2.34 -3.41 -1.96
C ALA A 89 -3.48 -3.28 -0.94
N LEU A 90 -4.59 -3.96 -1.22
CA LEU A 90 -5.70 -4.15 -0.30
C LEU A 90 -5.66 -5.59 0.22
N LEU A 91 -5.68 -5.77 1.55
CA LEU A 91 -5.52 -7.05 2.21
C LEU A 91 -6.63 -7.33 3.22
N ARG A 92 -7.09 -8.57 3.31
CA ARG A 92 -8.01 -9.01 4.36
C ARG A 92 -7.28 -9.11 5.70
N THR A 93 -7.86 -8.52 6.74
CA THR A 93 -7.26 -8.51 8.10
C THR A 93 -7.14 -9.88 8.74
N SER A 94 -7.96 -10.86 8.33
CA SER A 94 -7.85 -12.25 8.80
C SER A 94 -6.53 -12.92 8.38
N LEU A 95 -5.78 -12.35 7.43
CA LEU A 95 -4.44 -12.83 7.05
C LEU A 95 -3.36 -12.52 8.11
N ALA A 96 -3.67 -11.73 9.14
CA ALA A 96 -2.69 -11.30 10.13
C ALA A 96 -1.99 -12.47 10.85
N ASP A 97 -2.72 -13.54 11.18
CA ASP A 97 -2.16 -14.68 11.91
C ASP A 97 -1.27 -15.56 11.01
N ASP A 98 -1.62 -15.75 9.73
CA ASP A 98 -0.75 -16.42 8.76
C ASP A 98 0.52 -15.59 8.49
N LEU A 99 0.39 -14.26 8.41
CA LEU A 99 1.56 -13.39 8.26
C LEU A 99 2.46 -13.46 9.49
N ALA A 100 1.89 -13.51 10.71
CA ALA A 100 2.68 -13.69 11.93
C ALA A 100 3.49 -14.99 11.90
N ALA A 101 2.86 -16.12 11.50
CA ALA A 101 3.55 -17.39 11.36
C ALA A 101 4.66 -17.33 10.30
N THR A 102 4.37 -16.73 9.13
CA THR A 102 5.34 -16.54 8.04
C THR A 102 6.55 -15.71 8.50
N LEU A 103 6.32 -14.63 9.27
CA LEU A 103 7.37 -13.79 9.80
C LEU A 103 8.23 -14.52 10.85
N ALA A 104 7.63 -15.41 11.64
CA ALA A 104 8.32 -16.25 12.62
C ALA A 104 9.20 -17.33 11.97
N GLU A 105 8.80 -17.84 10.79
CA GLU A 105 9.60 -18.73 9.94
C GLU A 105 10.79 -18.01 9.26
N GLY A 106 10.87 -16.68 9.39
CA GLY A 106 11.95 -15.87 8.85
C GLY A 106 11.75 -15.44 7.40
N GLU A 107 10.58 -15.68 6.81
CA GLU A 107 10.25 -15.15 5.49
C GLU A 107 10.05 -13.62 5.56
N ARG A 108 10.56 -12.93 4.54
CA ARG A 108 10.60 -11.46 4.42
C ARG A 108 10.17 -10.98 3.03
N LYS A 109 9.98 -11.90 2.07
CA LYS A 109 9.63 -11.62 0.69
C LYS A 109 8.12 -11.57 0.49
N ILE A 110 7.63 -10.38 0.12
CA ILE A 110 6.20 -10.10 -0.04
C ILE A 110 5.56 -10.92 -1.15
N ASP A 111 6.25 -11.09 -2.27
CA ASP A 111 5.84 -11.90 -3.42
C ASP A 111 5.65 -13.37 -3.04
N ARG A 112 6.55 -13.92 -2.22
CA ARG A 112 6.44 -15.31 -1.73
C ARG A 112 5.28 -15.49 -0.75
N TRP A 113 5.00 -14.48 0.07
CA TRP A 113 3.84 -14.53 0.96
C TRP A 113 2.52 -14.39 0.19
N TYR A 114 2.42 -13.44 -0.74
CA TYR A 114 1.22 -13.26 -1.59
C TYR A 114 0.88 -14.51 -2.39
N ALA A 115 1.88 -15.24 -2.90
CA ALA A 115 1.68 -16.47 -3.66
C ALA A 115 0.99 -17.60 -2.87
N ARG A 116 0.87 -17.49 -1.54
CA ARG A 116 0.17 -18.46 -0.66
C ARG A 116 -1.33 -18.21 -0.58
N HIS A 117 -1.81 -17.05 -1.04
CA HIS A 117 -3.18 -16.58 -0.84
C HIS A 117 -3.93 -16.43 -2.15
N ALA A 118 -5.26 -16.36 -2.07
CA ALA A 118 -6.09 -15.97 -3.21
C ALA A 118 -5.88 -14.47 -3.46
N TRP A 119 -5.14 -14.12 -4.50
CA TRP A 119 -4.88 -12.72 -4.85
C TRP A 119 -5.26 -12.40 -6.29
N CYS A 120 -5.56 -11.13 -6.55
CA CYS A 120 -5.81 -10.61 -7.88
C CYS A 120 -4.94 -9.36 -8.17
N ARG A 121 -4.68 -9.15 -9.46
CA ARG A 121 -4.11 -7.89 -9.94
C ARG A 121 -5.24 -6.91 -10.23
N VAL A 122 -5.03 -5.64 -9.91
CA VAL A 122 -5.93 -4.54 -10.23
C VAL A 122 -5.23 -3.65 -11.24
N ASP A 123 -5.83 -3.55 -12.42
CA ASP A 123 -5.25 -2.81 -13.53
C ASP A 123 -5.36 -1.29 -13.30
N MET A 124 -4.22 -0.63 -13.41
CA MET A 124 -4.01 0.80 -13.27
C MET A 124 -3.16 1.34 -14.43
N SER A 125 -3.11 0.61 -15.55
CA SER A 125 -2.32 1.01 -16.72
C SER A 125 -2.82 2.29 -17.40
N ASP A 126 -3.97 2.82 -16.99
CA ASP A 126 -4.48 4.12 -17.40
C ASP A 126 -3.80 5.30 -16.67
N CYS A 127 -3.06 5.05 -15.58
CA CYS A 127 -2.36 6.06 -14.80
C CYS A 127 -1.00 5.55 -14.24
N PRO A 128 -0.09 5.01 -15.07
CA PRO A 128 1.17 4.44 -14.61
C PRO A 128 2.06 5.41 -13.83
N GLU A 129 2.03 6.70 -14.20
CA GLU A 129 2.79 7.77 -13.55
C GLU A 129 2.40 8.01 -12.08
N ALA A 130 1.20 7.61 -11.67
CA ALA A 130 0.73 7.71 -10.28
C ALA A 130 1.53 6.82 -9.31
N PHE A 131 2.22 5.81 -9.84
CA PHE A 131 3.02 4.84 -9.09
C PHE A 131 4.53 5.14 -9.11
N ALA A 132 4.92 6.32 -9.59
CA ALA A 132 6.31 6.76 -9.50
C ALA A 132 6.69 7.05 -8.05
N ASN A 133 7.82 6.51 -7.61
CA ASN A 133 8.40 6.81 -6.30
C ASN A 133 9.17 8.13 -6.36
N LEU A 134 8.96 8.99 -5.38
CA LEU A 134 9.80 10.18 -5.13
C LEU A 134 11.14 9.74 -4.51
N ASN A 135 12.10 9.35 -5.35
CA ASN A 135 13.42 8.94 -4.89
C ASN A 135 14.43 10.10 -4.91
N THR A 136 14.13 11.19 -5.64
CA THR A 136 15.03 12.32 -5.84
C THR A 136 14.36 13.66 -5.54
N GLU A 137 15.17 14.66 -5.13
CA GLU A 137 14.69 16.03 -4.89
C GLU A 137 14.12 16.67 -6.17
N GLU A 138 14.61 16.26 -7.34
CA GLU A 138 14.12 16.71 -8.65
C GLU A 138 12.72 16.16 -8.97
N GLU A 139 12.44 14.90 -8.62
CA GLU A 139 11.09 14.32 -8.72
C GLU A 139 10.12 15.01 -7.76
N LYS A 140 10.58 15.33 -6.54
CA LYS A 140 9.79 16.08 -5.56
C LYS A 140 9.42 17.47 -6.08
N ALA A 141 10.39 18.25 -6.57
CA ALA A 141 10.14 19.58 -7.12
C ALA A 141 9.18 19.55 -8.33
N ARG A 142 9.28 18.52 -9.18
CA ARG A 142 8.38 18.33 -10.33
C ARG A 142 6.94 18.05 -9.87
N LEU A 143 6.77 17.23 -8.84
CA LEU A 143 5.45 16.94 -8.28
C LEU A 143 4.85 18.16 -7.59
N GLU A 144 5.62 18.90 -6.80
CA GLU A 144 5.15 20.13 -6.16
C GLU A 144 4.61 21.12 -7.20
N LEU A 145 5.29 21.24 -8.35
CA LEU A 145 4.83 22.07 -9.47
C LEU A 145 3.52 21.55 -10.09
N ALA A 146 3.38 20.23 -10.26
CA ALA A 146 2.18 19.62 -10.80
C ALA A 146 0.96 19.78 -9.87
N LEU A 147 1.16 19.70 -8.55
CA LEU A 147 0.11 19.86 -7.53
C LEU A 147 -0.30 21.34 -7.32
N THR A 148 0.61 22.28 -7.58
CA THR A 148 0.35 23.73 -7.44
C THR A 148 -0.18 24.37 -8.71
N THR A 149 -0.12 23.67 -9.84
CA THR A 149 -0.72 24.14 -11.10
C THR A 149 -2.21 23.78 -11.08
N PRO A 150 -3.15 24.75 -11.08
CA PRO A 150 -4.56 24.44 -11.18
C PRO A 150 -4.80 23.69 -12.48
N SER A 151 -5.48 22.54 -12.39
CA SER A 151 -5.98 21.82 -13.55
C SER A 151 -6.71 22.82 -14.45
N GLN A 152 -6.13 23.11 -15.61
CA GLN A 152 -6.82 23.85 -16.65
C GLN A 152 -7.94 22.92 -17.15
N GLU A 153 -9.12 23.05 -16.54
CA GLU A 153 -10.36 22.57 -17.14
C GLU A 153 -10.40 23.12 -18.57
N THR A 154 -10.23 22.22 -19.53
CA THR A 154 -10.34 22.51 -20.96
C THR A 154 -11.81 22.29 -21.32
N PRO A 155 -12.43 23.21 -22.10
CA PRO A 155 -13.86 23.55 -22.02
C PRO A 155 -14.82 22.51 -22.59
#